data_AF-A0A351IWC4-F1
#
_entry.id   AF-A0A351IWC4-F1
#
_cell.length_a   1.000
_cell.length_b   1.000
_cell.length_c   1.000
_cell.angle_alpha   90.00
_cell.angle_beta   90.00
_cell.angle_gamma   90.00
#
_symmetry.space_group_name_H-M   'P 1'
#
loop_
_entity.id
_entity.type
_entity.pdbx_description
1 polymer ?
#
loop_
_entity_poly.entity_id
_entity_poly.type
_entity_poly.pdbx_seq_one_letter_code
_entity_poly.pdbx_strand_id
1 'polypeptide(L)'
;IGLAQASLIRMLPDTATVLGWQACDHLAPVFEGDVLTCHHTLLDEKPAAGGRLRAVRVEVDSDRGGEAVPVLDWRVVTWGA
;
A
#
# COMPACT_ATOMS: atom_id res chain seq x y z
N ILE A 1 4.55 3.52 6.03
CA ILE A 1 4.14 3.95 4.66
C ILE A 1 5.19 3.57 3.61
N GLY A 2 6.46 3.99 3.72
CA GLY A 2 7.47 3.68 2.68
C GLY A 2 7.61 2.19 2.33
N LEU A 3 7.63 1.29 3.32
CA LEU A 3 7.65 -0.17 3.08
C LEU A 3 6.38 -0.69 2.40
N ALA A 4 5.22 -0.13 2.74
CA ALA A 4 3.94 -0.46 2.11
C ALA A 4 3.95 -0.07 0.62
N GLN A 5 4.43 1.12 0.29
CA GLN A 5 4.61 1.56 -1.11
C GLN A 5 5.63 0.69 -1.85
N ALA A 6 6.76 0.37 -1.23
CA ALA A 6 7.75 -0.52 -1.85
C ALA A 6 7.19 -1.92 -2.12
N SER A 7 6.33 -2.43 -1.24
CA SER A 7 5.60 -3.68 -1.44
C SER A 7 4.62 -3.59 -2.61
N LEU A 8 3.85 -2.49 -2.68
CA LEU A 8 2.91 -2.24 -3.77
C LEU A 8 3.63 -2.18 -5.13
N ILE A 9 4.79 -1.53 -5.22
CA ILE A 9 5.57 -1.42 -6.47
C ILE A 9 6.13 -2.78 -6.90
N ARG A 10 6.41 -3.71 -5.98
CA ARG A 10 6.74 -5.10 -6.34
C ARG A 10 5.56 -5.84 -6.98
N MET A 11 4.33 -5.51 -6.56
CA MET A 11 3.10 -6.09 -7.14
C MET A 11 2.69 -5.41 -8.46
N LEU A 12 2.93 -4.11 -8.59
CA LEU A 12 2.60 -3.28 -9.75
C LEU A 12 3.87 -2.59 -10.29
N PRO A 13 4.77 -3.33 -10.95
CA PRO A 13 6.08 -2.84 -11.38
C PRO A 13 6.01 -1.77 -12.48
N ASP A 14 4.87 -1.61 -13.14
CA ASP A 14 4.58 -0.55 -14.11
C ASP A 14 4.21 0.79 -13.45
N THR A 15 4.14 0.85 -12.12
CA THR A 15 3.86 2.09 -11.37
C THR A 15 4.99 3.10 -11.56
N ALA A 16 4.68 4.23 -12.19
CA ALA A 16 5.64 5.32 -12.34
C ALA A 16 5.61 6.27 -11.13
N THR A 17 4.42 6.56 -10.57
CA THR A 17 4.30 7.48 -9.43
C THR A 17 3.05 7.26 -8.58
N VAL A 18 3.11 7.71 -7.33
CA VAL A 18 1.94 7.94 -6.47
C VAL A 18 1.43 9.34 -6.75
N LEU A 19 0.16 9.47 -7.12
CA LEU A 19 -0.46 10.78 -7.37
C LEU A 19 -1.02 11.41 -6.10
N GLY A 20 -1.37 10.59 -5.12
CA GLY A 20 -1.88 11.02 -3.83
C GLY A 20 -2.51 9.85 -3.08
N TRP A 21 -3.00 10.11 -1.87
CA TRP A 21 -3.74 9.14 -1.08
C TRP A 21 -4.98 9.80 -0.47
N GLN A 22 -6.04 9.00 -0.35
CA GLN A 22 -7.34 9.43 0.17
C GLN A 22 -7.43 9.28 1.69
N ALA A 23 -6.79 8.25 2.25
CA ALA A 23 -6.79 7.96 3.67
C ALA A 23 -5.48 7.25 4.06
N CYS A 24 -5.04 7.42 5.30
CA CYS A 24 -3.84 6.78 5.85
C CYS A 24 -3.99 6.63 7.37
N ASP A 25 -4.69 5.59 7.80
CA ASP A 25 -4.95 5.35 9.21
C ASP A 25 -3.79 4.55 9.81
N HIS A 26 -3.14 5.14 10.83
CA HIS A 26 -2.10 4.49 11.61
C HIS A 26 -2.73 3.80 12.82
N LEU A 27 -3.02 2.51 12.65
CA LEU A 27 -3.86 1.74 13.58
C LEU A 27 -3.14 1.36 14.87
N ALA A 28 -1.82 1.16 14.80
CA ALA A 28 -0.96 0.80 15.93
C ALA A 28 0.49 1.23 15.68
N PRO A 29 1.34 1.36 16.72
CA PRO A 29 2.74 1.67 16.55
C PRO A 29 3.49 0.54 15.84
N VAL A 30 4.59 0.91 15.18
CA VAL A 30 5.55 -0.01 14.57
C VAL A 30 6.89 0.23 15.24
N PHE A 31 7.66 -0.83 15.49
CA PHE A 31 8.95 -0.78 16.13
C PHE A 31 10.05 -1.27 15.19
N GLU A 32 11.29 -0.90 15.50
CA GLU A 32 12.44 -1.41 14.77
C GLU A 32 12.55 -2.94 14.94
N GLY A 33 12.79 -3.64 13.83
CA GLY A 33 12.83 -5.10 13.80
C GLY A 33 11.49 -5.79 13.52
N ASP A 34 10.37 -5.05 13.50
CA ASP A 34 9.07 -5.61 13.14
C ASP A 34 9.10 -6.18 11.70
N VAL A 35 8.55 -7.39 11.54
CA VAL A 35 8.32 -7.99 10.23
C VAL A 35 6.92 -7.60 9.76
N LEU A 36 6.83 -7.00 8.58
CA LEU A 36 5.58 -6.47 8.04
C LEU A 36 5.04 -7.32 6.89
N THR A 37 3.76 -7.67 6.96
CA THR A 37 3.00 -8.27 5.85
C THR A 37 2.11 -7.20 5.24
N CYS A 38 2.10 -7.08 3.92
CA CYS A 38 1.29 -6.08 3.19
C CYS A 38 0.26 -6.78 2.30
N HIS A 39 -1.01 -6.41 2.49
CA HIS A 39 -2.15 -6.88 1.71
C HIS A 39 -2.60 -5.78 0.76
N HIS A 40 -2.76 -6.10 -0.51
CA HIS A 40 -3.10 -5.12 -1.55
C HIS A 40 -4.43 -5.49 -2.20
N THR A 41 -5.38 -4.57 -2.18
CA THR A 41 -6.68 -4.72 -2.85
C THR A 41 -6.85 -3.60 -3.87
N LEU A 42 -6.98 -3.95 -5.15
CA LEU A 42 -7.36 -2.99 -6.19
C LEU A 42 -8.83 -2.60 -5.99
N LEU A 43 -9.08 -1.33 -5.75
CA LEU A 43 -10.41 -0.78 -5.50
C LEU A 43 -11.08 -0.28 -6.79
N ASP A 44 -10.31 0.38 -7.66
CA ASP A 44 -10.77 0.94 -8.93
C ASP A 44 -9.58 1.09 -9.89
N GLU A 45 -9.84 1.02 -11.19
CA GLU A 45 -8.84 1.24 -12.23
C GLU A 45 -9.44 1.95 -13.44
N LYS A 46 -8.76 2.98 -13.95
CA LYS A 46 -9.21 3.77 -15.09
C LYS A 46 -8.07 4.09 -16.06
N PRO A 47 -8.26 3.98 -17.38
CA PRO A 47 -7.30 4.51 -18.34
C PRO A 47 -7.13 6.03 -18.16
N ALA A 48 -5.89 6.51 -18.17
CA ALA A 48 -5.60 7.94 -18.16
C ALA A 48 -4.23 8.24 -18.75
N ALA A 49 -4.16 9.25 -19.62
CA ALA A 49 -2.91 9.78 -20.18
C ALA A 49 -1.96 8.70 -20.75
N GLY A 50 -2.50 7.68 -21.43
CA GLY A 50 -1.71 6.59 -22.02
C GLY A 50 -1.27 5.49 -21.05
N GLY A 51 -1.61 5.61 -19.76
CA GLY A 51 -1.43 4.58 -18.73
C GLY A 51 -2.74 4.28 -17.99
N ARG A 52 -2.63 3.88 -16.73
CA ARG A 52 -3.75 3.55 -15.85
C ARG A 52 -3.61 4.22 -14.50
N LEU A 53 -4.70 4.82 -14.03
CA LEU A 53 -4.90 5.20 -12.63
C LEU A 53 -5.40 3.99 -11.86
N ARG A 54 -4.80 3.70 -10.72
CA ARG A 54 -5.19 2.58 -9.84
C ARG A 54 -5.42 3.09 -8.44
N ALA A 55 -6.63 2.95 -7.93
CA ALA A 55 -6.93 3.13 -6.52
C ALA A 55 -6.69 1.79 -5.81
N VAL A 56 -5.79 1.77 -4.83
CA VAL A 56 -5.39 0.55 -4.11
C VAL A 56 -5.53 0.78 -2.61
N ARG A 57 -6.14 -0.18 -1.92
CA ARG A 57 -6.05 -0.28 -0.46
C ARG A 57 -4.86 -1.14 -0.09
N VAL A 58 -3.99 -0.62 0.78
CA VAL A 58 -2.83 -1.30 1.30
C VAL A 58 -3.00 -1.43 2.81
N GLU A 59 -3.29 -2.64 3.26
CA GLU A 59 -3.39 -3.01 4.67
C GLU A 59 -2.07 -3.64 5.11
N VAL A 60 -1.56 -3.27 6.28
CA VAL A 60 -0.29 -3.77 6.79
C VAL A 60 -0.46 -4.31 8.19
N ASP A 61 0.02 -5.54 8.37
CA ASP A 61 0.12 -6.22 9.65
C ASP A 61 1.58 -6.32 10.09
N SER A 62 1.82 -6.16 11.38
CA SER A 62 3.08 -6.49 12.04
C SER A 62 2.98 -7.87 12.69
N ASP A 63 3.99 -8.71 12.49
CA ASP A 63 4.13 -9.95 13.26
C ASP A 63 4.66 -9.63 14.67
N ARG A 64 3.90 -10.01 15.70
CA ARG A 64 4.29 -9.89 17.11
C ARG A 64 4.25 -11.25 17.78
N GLY A 65 5.31 -12.01 17.60
CA GLY A 65 5.43 -13.33 18.23
C GLY A 65 4.43 -14.35 17.70
N GLY A 66 4.10 -14.28 16.41
CA GLY A 66 3.15 -15.17 15.73
C GLY A 66 1.72 -14.63 15.65
N GLU A 67 1.44 -13.48 16.26
CA GLU A 67 0.16 -12.78 16.13
C GLU A 67 0.29 -11.63 15.12
N ALA A 68 -0.62 -11.58 14.14
CA ALA A 68 -0.71 -10.48 13.18
C ALA A 68 -1.48 -9.31 13.80
N VAL A 69 -0.81 -8.16 13.94
CA VAL A 69 -1.41 -6.93 14.48
C VAL A 69 -1.53 -5.88 13.38
N PRO A 70 -2.75 -5.39 13.06
CA PRO A 70 -2.94 -4.33 12.08
C PRO A 70 -2.25 -3.03 12.51
N VAL A 71 -1.40 -2.47 11.65
CA VAL A 71 -0.63 -1.24 11.93
C VAL A 71 -0.91 -0.11 10.94
N LEU A 72 -1.39 -0.40 9.74
CA LEU A 72 -1.67 0.61 8.71
C LEU A 72 -2.84 0.21 7.81
N ASP A 73 -3.74 1.15 7.51
CA ASP A 73 -4.68 1.09 6.39
C ASP A 73 -4.48 2.32 5.50
N TRP A 74 -3.98 2.11 4.28
CA TRP A 74 -3.61 3.18 3.37
C TRP A 74 -4.38 3.06 2.05
N ARG A 75 -5.06 4.12 1.64
CA ARG A 75 -5.79 4.19 0.35
C ARG A 75 -5.07 5.12 -0.60
N VAL A 76 -4.35 4.56 -1.55
CA VAL A 76 -3.45 5.29 -2.46
C VAL A 76 -3.98 5.26 -3.89
N VAL A 77 -3.69 6.33 -4.64
CA VAL A 77 -3.87 6.37 -6.10
C VAL A 77 -2.50 6.42 -6.76
N THR A 78 -2.22 5.46 -7.63
CA THR A 78 -1.01 5.42 -8.45
C THR A 78 -1.32 5.61 -9.92
N TRP A 79 -0.31 6.04 -10.68
CA TRP A 79 -0.33 5.99 -12.14
C TRP A 79 0.86 5.17 -12.64
N GLY A 80 0.61 4.36 -13.67
CA GLY A 80 1.61 3.53 -14.34
C GLY A 80 1.20 3.21 -15.78
N ALA A 81 2.15 2.79 -16.61
CA ALA A 81 1.92 2.49 -18.02
C ALA A 81 2.68 1.23 -18.46
#